data_AF-A0A958JSV3-F1
#
_entry.id   AF-A0A958JSV3-F1
#
_cell.length_a   1.000
_cell.length_b   1.000
_cell.length_c   1.000
_cell.angle_alpha   90.00
_cell.angle_beta   90.00
_cell.angle_gamma   90.00
#
_symmetry.space_group_name_H-M   'P 1'
#
loop_
_entity.id
_entity.type
_entity.pdbx_description
1 polymer ?
#
loop_
_entity_poly.entity_id
_entity_poly.type
_entity_poly.pdbx_seq_one_letter_code
_entity_poly.pdbx_strand_id
1 'polypeptide(L)'
;MKKVTFAFLVGLCLATGGIFIADAKASPSEFSPSKISDSQLQDPFFHLDPNGDLCEQLERYLAILKPWKDRFDRLKATMEQLQEQIWDVEGEWEQSSGDARKQLQQQLRDLRAQLKAVQDIYADLYFQSPVPPDRIDQAWDALTNLQAQYC
;
A
#
# COMPACT_ATOMS: atom_id res chain seq x y z
N MET A 1 42.87 -13.57 3.02
CA MET A 1 41.71 -12.88 2.42
C MET A 1 40.54 -13.86 2.44
N LYS A 2 39.56 -13.60 3.30
CA LYS A 2 38.44 -14.51 3.57
C LYS A 2 37.38 -14.33 2.48
N LYS A 3 37.00 -15.44 1.85
CA LYS A 3 35.90 -15.56 0.89
C LYS A 3 34.60 -15.20 1.60
N VAL A 4 33.85 -14.21 1.09
CA VAL A 4 32.46 -13.99 1.50
C VAL A 4 31.60 -14.63 0.42
N THR A 5 31.21 -15.88 0.70
CA THR A 5 30.22 -16.62 -0.07
C THR A 5 28.84 -16.15 0.38
N PHE A 6 28.20 -15.25 -0.36
CA PHE A 6 26.78 -14.94 -0.14
C PHE A 6 25.95 -15.85 -1.04
N ALA A 7 25.54 -16.98 -0.44
CA ALA A 7 24.68 -17.95 -1.07
C ALA A 7 23.25 -17.41 -1.20
N PHE A 8 22.68 -17.68 -2.38
CA PHE A 8 21.27 -17.88 -2.66
C PHE A 8 20.37 -18.10 -1.42
N LEU A 9 19.45 -17.17 -1.20
CA LEU A 9 18.20 -17.39 -0.47
C LEU A 9 17.05 -16.77 -1.28
N VAL A 10 16.85 -17.30 -2.49
CA VAL A 10 15.60 -17.17 -3.23
C VAL A 10 14.89 -18.51 -3.10
N GLY A 11 13.85 -18.56 -2.27
CA GLY A 11 12.94 -19.70 -2.19
C GLY A 11 12.69 -20.22 -0.78
N LEU A 12 11.71 -19.62 -0.09
CA LEU A 12 10.86 -20.39 0.83
C LEU A 12 9.49 -19.69 1.02
N CYS A 13 8.48 -20.29 0.40
CA CYS A 13 7.08 -20.34 0.82
C CYS A 13 6.32 -19.02 1.10
N LEU A 14 5.69 -18.54 0.02
CA LEU A 14 4.26 -18.23 0.04
C LEU A 14 3.48 -19.45 0.59
N ALA A 15 3.14 -19.42 1.87
CA ALA A 15 2.23 -20.38 2.49
C ALA A 15 1.19 -19.59 3.28
N THR A 16 0.26 -18.96 2.56
CA THR A 16 -1.21 -18.91 2.78
C THR A 16 -1.77 -17.71 2.01
N GLY A 17 -2.61 -17.99 1.00
CA GLY A 17 -3.40 -16.97 0.30
C GLY A 17 -2.98 -16.71 -1.14
N GLY A 18 -3.09 -17.73 -1.99
CA GLY A 18 -2.83 -17.61 -3.42
C GLY A 18 -3.79 -16.64 -4.11
N ILE A 19 -3.26 -15.84 -5.03
CA ILE A 19 -4.04 -15.21 -6.09
C ILE A 19 -3.68 -15.96 -7.38
N PHE A 20 -4.62 -16.76 -7.85
CA PHE A 20 -4.58 -17.38 -9.19
C PHE A 20 -4.75 -16.28 -10.24
N ILE A 21 -3.79 -16.12 -11.14
CA ILE A 21 -4.02 -15.40 -12.40
C ILE A 21 -4.64 -16.41 -13.36
N ALA A 22 -5.97 -16.38 -13.46
CA ALA A 22 -6.69 -17.10 -14.50
C ALA A 22 -6.85 -16.18 -15.72
N ASP A 23 -6.30 -16.64 -16.83
CA ASP A 23 -6.48 -16.13 -18.18
C ASP A 23 -7.98 -16.07 -18.52
N ALA A 24 -8.50 -14.87 -18.78
CA ALA A 24 -9.86 -14.67 -19.29
C ALA A 24 -9.85 -13.60 -20.39
N LYS A 25 -9.63 -14.12 -21.60
CA LYS A 25 -9.95 -13.50 -22.89
C LYS A 25 -11.41 -12.99 -22.90
N ALA A 26 -11.62 -11.68 -22.85
CA ALA A 26 -12.89 -11.04 -23.22
C ALA A 26 -12.63 -9.71 -23.93
N SER A 27 -13.21 -9.58 -25.11
CA SER A 27 -13.13 -8.43 -26.02
C SER A 27 -13.90 -7.21 -25.47
N PRO A 28 -13.58 -5.98 -25.93
CA PRO A 28 -14.14 -4.75 -25.38
C PRO A 28 -15.38 -4.30 -26.16
N SER A 29 -16.55 -4.28 -25.53
CA SER A 29 -17.70 -3.53 -26.05
C SER A 29 -18.70 -3.21 -24.94
N GLU A 30 -19.10 -1.94 -24.90
CA GLU A 30 -20.25 -1.36 -24.18
C GLU A 30 -20.08 -1.07 -22.69
N PHE A 31 -19.28 -0.04 -22.39
CA PHE A 31 -19.47 0.76 -21.18
C PHE A 31 -20.51 1.86 -21.49
N SER A 32 -21.78 1.64 -21.12
CA SER A 32 -22.81 2.69 -21.15
C SER A 32 -22.74 3.50 -19.84
N PRO A 33 -22.46 4.82 -19.87
CA PRO A 33 -22.43 5.64 -18.67
C PRO A 33 -23.83 6.23 -18.45
N SER A 34 -24.78 5.41 -18.01
CA SER A 34 -26.13 5.91 -17.73
C SER A 34 -26.84 5.05 -16.69
N LYS A 35 -26.47 5.33 -15.43
CA LYS A 35 -27.26 5.29 -14.18
C LYS A 35 -26.36 4.90 -13.00
N ILE A 36 -25.47 5.80 -12.62
CA ILE A 36 -25.07 5.89 -11.23
C ILE A 36 -25.97 7.00 -10.67
N SER A 37 -27.01 6.62 -9.93
CA SER A 37 -27.80 7.61 -9.20
C SER A 37 -26.87 8.37 -8.26
N ASP A 38 -26.85 9.69 -8.39
CA ASP A 38 -26.13 10.69 -7.58
C ASP A 38 -26.48 10.69 -6.07
N SER A 39 -27.05 9.61 -5.54
CA SER A 39 -27.55 9.51 -4.15
C SER A 39 -26.84 8.47 -3.29
N GLN A 40 -25.75 7.87 -3.76
CA GLN A 40 -24.89 6.96 -2.96
C GLN A 40 -23.51 7.56 -2.62
N LEU A 41 -23.32 8.85 -2.88
CA LEU A 41 -22.23 9.66 -2.30
C LEU A 41 -22.60 10.16 -0.89
N GLN A 42 -23.19 9.29 -0.07
CA GLN A 42 -23.44 9.56 1.34
C GLN A 42 -22.19 9.19 2.13
N ASP A 43 -21.58 10.21 2.72
CA ASP A 43 -20.47 10.23 3.69
C ASP A 43 -19.91 8.87 4.17
N PRO A 44 -18.61 8.59 3.99
CA PRO A 44 -17.97 7.45 4.64
C PRO A 44 -17.64 7.73 6.12
N PHE A 45 -18.08 8.86 6.68
CA PHE A 45 -17.81 9.22 8.06
C PHE A 45 -18.73 8.44 9.01
N PHE A 46 -18.16 7.39 9.60
CA PHE A 46 -18.48 6.81 10.91
C PHE A 46 -19.80 7.30 11.53
N HIS A 47 -20.93 6.72 11.11
CA HIS A 47 -22.22 6.99 11.73
C HIS A 47 -22.29 6.30 13.10
N LEU A 48 -21.95 7.06 14.15
CA LEU A 48 -22.25 6.68 15.52
C LEU A 48 -23.77 6.58 15.69
N ASP A 49 -24.26 5.38 15.99
CA ASP A 49 -25.64 5.16 16.43
C ASP A 49 -25.80 5.83 17.81
N PRO A 50 -26.62 6.87 17.93
CA PRO A 50 -26.83 7.57 19.19
C PRO A 50 -27.51 6.69 20.26
N ASN A 51 -28.05 5.53 19.88
CA ASN A 51 -28.69 4.57 20.79
C ASN A 51 -27.82 3.34 21.09
N GLY A 52 -26.66 3.19 20.43
CA GLY A 52 -25.75 2.07 20.64
C GLY A 52 -24.70 2.36 21.72
N ASP A 53 -24.05 1.31 22.23
CA ASP A 53 -22.90 1.47 23.12
C ASP A 53 -21.75 2.16 22.35
N LEU A 54 -21.41 3.38 22.77
CA LEU A 54 -20.37 4.19 22.16
C LEU A 54 -19.01 3.46 22.16
N CYS A 55 -18.72 2.69 23.20
CA CYS A 55 -17.46 2.01 23.36
C CYS A 55 -17.31 0.84 22.40
N GLU A 56 -18.36 0.04 22.28
CA GLU A 56 -18.43 -1.05 21.30
C GLU A 56 -18.33 -0.52 19.87
N GLN A 57 -18.96 0.63 19.58
CA GLN A 57 -18.88 1.27 18.27
C GLN A 57 -17.47 1.78 17.96
N LEU A 58 -16.82 2.46 18.91
CA LEU A 58 -15.44 2.93 18.75
C LEU A 58 -14.46 1.77 18.56
N GLU A 59 -14.61 0.68 19.31
CA GLU A 59 -13.80 -0.54 19.14
C GLU A 59 -13.95 -1.12 17.72
N ARG A 60 -15.18 -1.24 17.21
CA ARG A 60 -15.43 -1.72 15.85
C ARG A 60 -14.77 -0.81 14.81
N TYR A 61 -14.84 0.51 14.98
CA TYR A 61 -14.21 1.44 14.05
C TYR A 61 -12.69 1.39 14.08
N LEU A 62 -12.07 1.31 15.27
CA LEU A 62 -10.63 1.11 15.40
C LEU A 62 -10.20 -0.23 14.78
N ALA A 63 -10.98 -1.30 14.96
CA ALA A 63 -10.70 -2.60 14.35
C ALA A 63 -10.75 -2.56 12.80
N ILE A 64 -11.64 -1.74 12.23
CA ILE A 64 -11.71 -1.52 10.77
C ILE A 64 -10.56 -0.65 10.29
N LEU A 65 -10.24 0.43 11.02
CA LEU A 65 -9.25 1.43 10.59
C LEU A 65 -7.81 0.90 10.69
N LYS A 66 -7.51 0.08 11.71
CA LYS A 66 -6.16 -0.42 11.99
C LYS A 66 -5.52 -1.15 10.79
N PRO A 67 -6.17 -2.12 10.12
CA PRO A 67 -5.60 -2.77 8.93
C PRO A 67 -5.27 -1.81 7.80
N TRP A 68 -6.07 -0.76 7.60
CA TRP A 68 -5.81 0.25 6.57
C TRP A 68 -4.59 1.08 6.94
N LYS A 69 -4.52 1.58 8.17
CA LYS A 69 -3.36 2.31 8.69
C LYS A 69 -2.08 1.50 8.53
N ASP A 70 -2.10 0.26 9.04
CA ASP A 70 -0.96 -0.66 8.97
C ASP A 70 -0.52 -0.94 7.50
N ARG A 71 -1.47 -0.99 6.55
CA ARG A 71 -1.15 -1.17 5.12
C ARG A 71 -0.52 0.06 4.51
N PHE A 72 -1.07 1.26 4.75
CA PHE A 72 -0.50 2.51 4.25
C PHE A 72 0.89 2.76 4.83
N ASP A 73 1.11 2.50 6.12
CA ASP A 73 2.40 2.64 6.78
C ASP A 73 3.46 1.72 6.13
N ARG A 74 3.11 0.45 5.88
CA ARG A 74 4.02 -0.49 5.19
C ARG A 74 4.35 -0.06 3.76
N LEU A 75 3.35 0.40 3.00
CA LEU A 75 3.56 0.84 1.63
C LEU A 75 4.45 2.09 1.59
N LYS A 76 4.21 3.05 2.47
CA LYS A 76 5.02 4.27 2.60
C LYS A 76 6.48 3.93 2.94
N ALA A 77 6.70 3.09 3.95
CA ALA A 77 8.04 2.64 4.31
C ALA A 77 8.74 1.90 3.15
N THR A 78 8.01 1.07 2.40
CA THR A 78 8.56 0.38 1.22
C THR A 78 8.94 1.36 0.10
N MET A 79 8.13 2.40 -0.14
CA MET A 79 8.48 3.44 -1.12
C MET A 79 9.72 4.22 -0.70
N GLU A 80 9.84 4.59 0.57
CA GLU A 80 11.01 5.29 1.11
C GLU A 80 12.29 4.45 0.94
N GLN A 81 12.22 3.15 1.28
CA GLN A 81 13.34 2.22 1.08
C GLN A 81 13.73 2.06 -0.39
N LEU A 82 12.75 1.95 -1.30
CA LEU A 82 13.03 1.84 -2.73
C LEU A 82 13.62 3.13 -3.30
N GLN A 83 13.18 4.30 -2.81
CA GLN A 83 13.76 5.59 -3.19
C GLN A 83 15.21 5.73 -2.72
N GLU A 84 15.51 5.34 -1.49
CA GLU A 84 16.88 5.33 -0.95
C GLU A 84 17.79 4.42 -1.78
N GLN A 85 17.36 3.18 -2.08
CA GLN A 85 18.11 2.26 -2.93
C GLN A 85 18.33 2.81 -4.35
N ILE A 86 17.34 3.50 -4.92
CA ILE A 86 17.50 4.15 -6.23
C ILE A 86 18.59 5.23 -6.14
N TRP A 87 18.57 6.06 -5.10
CA TRP A 87 19.57 7.12 -4.92
C TRP A 87 20.98 6.52 -4.77
N ASP A 88 21.14 5.50 -3.94
CA ASP A 88 22.44 4.83 -3.76
C ASP A 88 22.98 4.29 -5.08
N VAL A 89 22.15 3.57 -5.84
CA VAL A 89 22.55 3.00 -7.14
C VAL A 89 22.81 4.09 -8.17
N GLU A 90 22.08 5.21 -8.16
CA GLU A 90 22.37 6.38 -9.02
C GLU A 90 23.74 6.99 -8.69
N GLY A 91 24.08 7.12 -7.40
CA GLY A 91 25.38 7.61 -6.96
C GLY A 91 26.53 6.68 -7.37
N GLU A 92 26.35 5.36 -7.25
CA GLU A 92 27.32 4.37 -7.75
C GLU A 92 27.42 4.41 -9.28
N TRP A 93 26.30 4.58 -9.98
CA TRP A 93 26.25 4.62 -11.44
C TRP A 93 27.06 5.77 -12.01
N GLU A 94 27.00 6.96 -11.40
CA GLU A 94 27.79 8.14 -11.79
C GLU A 94 29.30 7.89 -11.74
N GLN A 95 29.75 7.08 -10.78
CA GLN A 95 31.17 6.75 -10.58
C GLN A 95 31.62 5.50 -11.37
N SER A 96 30.67 4.79 -11.98
CA SER A 96 30.92 3.52 -12.69
C SER A 96 31.19 3.68 -14.19
N SER A 97 31.89 2.71 -14.77
CA SER A 97 32.12 2.62 -16.22
C SER A 97 32.10 1.17 -16.71
N GLY A 98 31.96 0.98 -18.03
CA GLY A 98 32.01 -0.35 -18.64
C GLY A 98 30.82 -1.24 -18.24
N ASP A 99 31.11 -2.52 -17.96
CA ASP A 99 30.07 -3.52 -17.67
C ASP A 99 29.39 -3.32 -16.31
N ALA A 100 30.09 -2.75 -15.33
CA ALA A 100 29.48 -2.35 -14.05
C ALA A 100 28.36 -1.33 -14.25
N ARG A 101 28.55 -0.38 -15.19
CA ARG A 101 27.53 0.62 -15.51
C ARG A 101 26.27 0.00 -16.12
N LYS A 102 26.41 -1.05 -16.94
CA LYS A 102 25.27 -1.78 -17.51
C LYS A 102 24.51 -2.56 -16.42
N GLN A 103 25.22 -3.14 -15.47
CA GLN A 103 24.61 -3.83 -14.32
C GLN A 103 23.81 -2.86 -13.44
N LEU A 104 24.42 -1.73 -13.05
CA LEU A 104 23.76 -0.68 -12.27
C LEU A 104 22.56 -0.09 -13.02
N GLN A 105 22.67 0.10 -14.35
CA GLN A 105 21.53 0.53 -15.17
C GLN A 105 20.37 -0.49 -15.14
N GLN A 106 20.66 -1.79 -15.16
CA GLN A 106 19.63 -2.81 -15.04
C GLN A 106 18.98 -2.77 -13.64
N GLN A 107 19.79 -2.68 -12.58
CA GLN A 107 19.29 -2.56 -11.22
C GLN A 107 18.38 -1.34 -11.04
N LEU A 108 18.74 -0.17 -11.59
CA LEU A 108 17.89 1.02 -11.56
C LEU A 108 16.55 0.82 -12.26
N ARG A 109 16.53 0.09 -13.39
CA ARG A 109 15.27 -0.22 -14.08
C ARG A 109 14.38 -1.10 -13.20
N ASP A 110 14.97 -2.11 -12.56
CA ASP A 110 14.23 -3.05 -11.72
C ASP A 110 13.71 -2.38 -10.44
N LEU A 111 14.52 -1.52 -9.81
CA LEU A 111 14.11 -0.74 -8.64
C LEU A 111 12.99 0.27 -8.98
N ARG A 112 13.11 1.00 -10.10
CA ARG A 112 12.05 1.93 -10.54
C ARG A 112 10.76 1.20 -10.89
N ALA A 113 10.83 0.02 -11.49
CA ALA A 113 9.66 -0.80 -11.78
C ALA A 113 8.96 -1.26 -10.47
N GLN A 114 9.74 -1.68 -9.47
CA GLN A 114 9.21 -2.01 -8.14
C GLN A 114 8.56 -0.79 -7.48
N LEU A 115 9.21 0.37 -7.49
CA LEU A 115 8.65 1.60 -6.93
C LEU A 115 7.33 1.96 -7.60
N LYS A 116 7.26 1.87 -8.93
CA LYS A 116 6.02 2.12 -9.67
C LYS A 116 4.91 1.16 -9.29
N ALA A 117 5.21 -0.14 -9.15
CA ALA A 117 4.24 -1.13 -8.71
C ALA A 117 3.70 -0.83 -7.31
N VAL A 118 4.56 -0.46 -6.36
CA VAL A 118 4.14 -0.07 -5.00
C VAL A 118 3.28 1.20 -5.03
N GLN A 119 3.60 2.17 -5.89
CA GLN A 119 2.79 3.39 -6.11
C GLN A 119 1.40 3.07 -6.67
N ASP A 120 1.31 2.12 -7.60
CA ASP A 120 0.02 1.69 -8.16
C ASP A 120 -0.84 0.99 -7.11
N ILE A 121 -0.23 0.11 -6.31
CA ILE A 121 -0.93 -0.52 -5.18
C ILE A 121 -1.42 0.53 -4.17
N TYR A 122 -0.61 1.55 -3.89
CA TYR A 122 -0.99 2.64 -2.99
C TYR A 122 -2.16 3.46 -3.53
N ALA A 123 -2.16 3.77 -4.83
CA ALA A 123 -3.27 4.46 -5.49
C ALA A 123 -4.55 3.62 -5.46
N ASP A 124 -4.47 2.32 -5.74
CA ASP A 124 -5.61 1.41 -5.63
C ASP A 124 -6.16 1.33 -4.20
N LEU A 125 -5.26 1.25 -3.21
CA LEU A 125 -5.61 1.24 -1.79
C LEU A 125 -6.26 2.58 -1.37
N TYR A 126 -5.81 3.71 -1.94
CA TYR A 126 -6.38 5.03 -1.69
C TYR A 126 -7.88 5.08 -2.03
N PHE A 127 -8.27 4.55 -3.19
CA PHE A 127 -9.67 4.56 -3.63
C PHE A 127 -10.55 3.56 -2.88
N GLN A 128 -9.98 2.49 -2.34
CA GLN A 128 -10.74 1.46 -1.61
C GLN A 128 -10.87 1.78 -0.12
N SER A 129 -10.02 2.66 0.42
CA SER A 129 -9.99 2.96 1.85
C SER A 129 -11.20 3.78 2.28
N PRO A 130 -11.81 3.48 3.45
CA PRO A 130 -12.89 4.31 4.00
C PRO A 130 -12.40 5.69 4.45
N VAL A 131 -11.09 5.83 4.71
CA VAL A 131 -10.45 7.08 5.13
C VAL A 131 -9.25 7.36 4.22
N PRO A 132 -9.12 8.59 3.68
CA PRO A 132 -7.94 8.96 2.91
C PRO A 132 -6.66 8.75 3.73
N PRO A 133 -5.59 8.17 3.17
CA PRO A 133 -4.34 7.92 3.91
C PRO A 133 -3.69 9.17 4.48
N ASP A 134 -3.88 10.35 3.89
CA ASP A 134 -3.42 11.63 4.45
C ASP A 134 -4.14 12.01 5.76
N ARG A 135 -5.29 11.40 6.03
CA ARG A 135 -6.11 11.64 7.22
C ARG A 135 -6.21 10.42 8.14
N ILE A 136 -5.61 9.29 7.77
CA ILE A 136 -5.81 8.04 8.51
C ILE A 136 -5.23 8.09 9.91
N ASP A 137 -4.08 8.75 10.08
CA ASP A 137 -3.47 8.98 11.40
C ASP A 137 -4.33 9.91 12.26
N GLN A 138 -4.86 10.99 11.68
CA GLN A 138 -5.75 11.91 12.41
C GLN A 138 -7.04 11.21 12.85
N ALA A 139 -7.62 10.38 11.98
CA ALA A 139 -8.81 9.60 12.29
C ALA A 139 -8.54 8.56 13.39
N TRP A 140 -7.37 7.89 13.31
CA TRP A 140 -6.91 6.96 14.34
C TRP A 140 -6.78 7.65 15.69
N ASP A 141 -6.05 8.76 15.76
CA ASP A 141 -5.83 9.51 17.00
C ASP A 141 -7.15 10.04 17.58
N ALA A 142 -8.04 10.55 16.73
CA ALA A 142 -9.35 11.04 17.17
C ALA A 142 -10.20 9.93 17.80
N LEU A 143 -10.29 8.76 17.15
CA LEU A 143 -11.06 7.62 17.68
C LEU A 143 -10.44 7.06 18.96
N THR A 144 -9.11 6.97 19.03
CA THR A 144 -8.40 6.47 20.22
C THR A 144 -8.58 7.43 21.40
N ASN A 145 -8.52 8.74 21.16
CA ASN A 145 -8.77 9.76 22.18
C ASN A 145 -10.23 9.75 22.67
N LEU A 146 -11.19 9.58 21.76
CA LEU A 146 -12.60 9.43 22.15
C LEU A 146 -12.82 8.17 22.98
N GLN A 147 -12.22 7.04 22.59
CA GLN A 147 -12.30 5.80 23.37
C GLN A 147 -11.73 5.99 24.78
N ALA A 148 -10.56 6.63 24.90
CA ALA A 148 -9.94 6.91 26.20
C ALA A 148 -10.75 7.86 27.09
N GLN A 149 -11.57 8.75 26.50
CA GLN A 149 -12.40 9.69 27.26
C GLN A 149 -13.72 9.09 27.73
N TYR A 150 -14.28 8.12 27.00
CA TYR A 150 -15.67 7.71 27.18
C TYR A 150 -15.88 6.23 27.57
N CYS A 151 -14.83 5.40 27.74
CA CYS A 151 -14.96 3.93 27.91
C CYS A 151 -14.40 3.27 29.19
#